data_AF-A0A9Q2PJN0-F1
#
_entry.id   AF-A0A9Q2PJN0-F1
#
_cell.length_a   1.000
_cell.length_b   1.000
_cell.length_c   1.000
_cell.angle_alpha   90.00
_cell.angle_beta   90.00
_cell.angle_gamma   90.00
#
_symmetry.space_group_name_H-M   'P 1'
#
loop_
_entity.id
_entity.type
_entity.pdbx_description
1 polymer ?
#
loop_
_entity_poly.entity_id
_entity_poly.type
_entity_poly.pdbx_seq_one_letter_code
_entity_poly.pdbx_strand_id
1 'polypeptide(L)'
;MSSMLQLEATSSLPAWASDPMLLILSVVIVGRIAFVRERQLDQQITWLLFWWLCAALLREPWLQNLLMDATPLTLSDIRLLTHAAAMFGAASLYLIVRAFSNVRRVRRRTIVGAYALIAVLVPVMAWISAPARSSGVAIEELHTWRTAAYMVIYSLPMPLALAAVAAACVRVFRHGDETRLTRICAAVILLTGSISAFDHLSRIVNGVMLSLDMQNAFTTWRSESNDVLFLPAATALAIAVGIPIIAAVQARRSSDSSSAAVITLAPMWKDLSTALPTISLQGTSSLSSSIEREHRMRIECEDALYELLPFMDTEARGAEDLDPVERCAAITDALERRLEGGKPPAPVPAPAWLADEDELLRIADAWSKRPATTSLV
;
A
#
# COMPACT_ATOMS: atom_id res chain seq x y z
N MET A 1 28.51 -24.32 20.45
CA MET A 1 27.18 -23.75 20.13
C MET A 1 26.15 -24.75 20.58
N SER A 2 25.16 -24.35 21.40
CA SER A 2 24.13 -25.28 21.89
C SER A 2 23.16 -25.69 20.77
N SER A 3 22.68 -26.94 20.80
CA SER A 3 21.64 -27.43 19.89
C SER A 3 20.32 -26.69 20.07
N MET A 4 19.98 -26.32 21.31
CA MET A 4 18.77 -25.56 21.61
C MET A 4 18.86 -24.14 21.02
N LEU A 5 20.03 -23.50 21.10
CA LEU A 5 20.25 -22.20 20.48
C LEU A 5 20.05 -22.26 18.96
N GLN A 6 20.57 -23.30 18.30
CA GLN A 6 20.42 -23.45 16.86
C GLN A 6 18.95 -23.66 16.45
N LEU A 7 18.22 -24.52 17.18
CA LEU A 7 16.79 -24.76 16.98
C LEU A 7 15.95 -23.49 17.16
N GLU A 8 16.29 -22.68 18.17
CA GLU A 8 15.56 -21.47 18.50
C GLU A 8 15.85 -20.31 17.54
N ALA A 9 17.11 -20.14 17.14
CA ALA A 9 17.58 -18.99 16.35
C ALA A 9 17.45 -19.18 14.84
N THR A 10 17.52 -20.41 14.35
CA THR A 10 17.59 -20.71 12.91
C THR A 10 16.22 -21.13 12.40
N SER A 11 15.91 -20.81 11.14
CA SER A 11 14.70 -21.35 10.52
C SER A 11 14.82 -22.84 10.27
N SER A 12 13.74 -23.57 10.55
CA SER A 12 13.60 -24.99 10.20
C SER A 12 13.02 -25.19 8.81
N LEU A 13 12.64 -24.12 8.10
CA LEU A 13 12.09 -24.20 6.77
C LEU A 13 13.20 -24.54 5.76
N PRO A 14 12.96 -25.44 4.80
CA PRO A 14 13.92 -25.71 3.75
C PRO A 14 14.03 -24.50 2.80
N ALA A 15 15.22 -24.26 2.25
CA ALA A 15 15.50 -23.11 1.37
C ALA A 15 14.52 -22.96 0.20
N TRP A 16 14.08 -24.06 -0.40
CA TRP A 16 13.10 -24.04 -1.50
C TRP A 16 11.75 -23.45 -1.09
N ALA A 17 11.42 -23.43 0.21
CA ALA A 17 10.22 -22.82 0.77
C ALA A 17 10.49 -21.40 1.31
N SER A 18 11.61 -21.17 2.00
CA SER A 18 11.91 -19.85 2.58
C SER A 18 12.30 -18.82 1.50
N ASP A 19 13.11 -19.19 0.51
CA ASP A 19 13.60 -18.25 -0.51
C ASP A 19 12.47 -17.58 -1.32
N PRO A 20 11.46 -18.31 -1.85
CA PRO A 20 10.34 -17.67 -2.55
C PRO A 20 9.51 -16.76 -1.64
N MET A 21 9.32 -17.14 -0.37
CA MET A 21 8.58 -16.34 0.61
C MET A 21 9.30 -15.02 0.90
N LEU A 22 10.61 -15.06 1.13
CA LEU A 22 11.46 -13.89 1.31
C LEU A 22 11.47 -12.98 0.08
N LEU A 23 11.51 -13.58 -1.12
CA LEU A 23 11.40 -12.83 -2.38
C LEU A 23 10.04 -12.12 -2.50
N ILE A 24 8.93 -12.80 -2.19
CA ILE A 24 7.59 -12.20 -2.20
C ILE A 24 7.52 -11.02 -1.22
N LEU A 25 7.98 -11.19 0.03
CA LEU A 25 8.01 -10.09 0.99
C LEU A 25 8.80 -8.90 0.43
N SER A 26 9.99 -9.16 -0.11
CA SER A 26 10.89 -8.14 -0.66
C SER A 26 10.24 -7.38 -1.82
N VAL A 27 9.65 -8.09 -2.78
CA VAL A 27 8.96 -7.50 -3.94
C VAL A 27 7.77 -6.65 -3.49
N VAL A 28 6.96 -7.14 -2.55
CA VAL A 28 5.82 -6.39 -2.01
C VAL A 28 6.29 -5.12 -1.30
N ILE A 29 7.33 -5.19 -0.48
CA ILE A 29 7.89 -4.01 0.21
C ILE A 29 8.35 -2.97 -0.81
N VAL A 30 9.15 -3.36 -1.81
CA VAL A 30 9.63 -2.47 -2.86
C VAL A 30 8.46 -1.85 -3.62
N GLY A 31 7.47 -2.65 -4.01
CA GLY A 31 6.26 -2.17 -4.68
C GLY A 31 5.48 -1.17 -3.83
N ARG A 32 5.30 -1.42 -2.52
CA ARG A 32 4.63 -0.46 -1.64
C ARG A 32 5.42 0.84 -1.47
N ILE A 33 6.75 0.78 -1.38
CA ILE A 33 7.61 1.98 -1.32
C ILE A 33 7.46 2.81 -2.60
N ALA A 34 7.43 2.16 -3.76
CA ALA A 34 7.36 2.83 -5.06
C ALA A 34 5.96 3.41 -5.36
N PHE A 35 4.89 2.71 -4.98
CA PHE A 35 3.53 2.98 -5.46
C PHE A 35 2.53 3.37 -4.37
N VAL A 36 2.73 2.99 -3.10
CA VAL A 36 1.70 3.07 -2.04
C VAL A 36 2.27 3.72 -0.76
N ARG A 37 2.84 4.92 -0.88
CA ARG A 37 3.53 5.61 0.25
C ARG A 37 2.84 6.85 0.81
N GLU A 38 1.70 7.24 0.26
CA GLU A 38 1.10 8.56 0.54
C GLU A 38 0.40 8.60 1.89
N ARG A 39 -0.33 7.53 2.24
CA ARG A 39 -1.04 7.47 3.52
C ARG A 39 -0.13 6.91 4.60
N GLN A 40 -0.29 7.45 5.79
CA GLN A 40 0.46 7.00 6.97
C GLN A 40 0.19 5.52 7.29
N LEU A 41 -1.05 5.05 7.10
CA LEU A 41 -1.42 3.65 7.25
C LEU A 41 -0.54 2.77 6.37
N ASP A 42 -0.41 3.14 5.09
CA ASP A 42 0.36 2.37 4.12
C ASP A 42 1.86 2.35 4.43
N GLN A 43 2.38 3.46 4.95
CA GLN A 43 3.75 3.53 5.45
C GLN A 43 3.97 2.57 6.62
N GLN A 44 3.04 2.51 7.60
CA GLN A 44 3.19 1.60 8.73
C GLN A 44 3.04 0.12 8.34
N ILE A 45 2.19 -0.21 7.37
CA ILE A 45 2.13 -1.56 6.79
C ILE A 45 3.48 -1.93 6.15
N THR A 46 4.07 -0.99 5.41
CA THR A 46 5.39 -1.20 4.78
C THR A 46 6.48 -1.40 5.83
N TRP A 47 6.47 -0.62 6.91
CA TRP A 47 7.39 -0.82 8.03
C TRP A 47 7.18 -2.16 8.74
N LEU A 48 5.93 -2.59 8.95
CA LEU A 48 5.62 -3.91 9.51
C LEU A 48 6.26 -5.02 8.67
N LEU A 49 6.03 -5.01 7.35
CA LEU A 49 6.61 -5.99 6.44
C LEU A 49 8.14 -5.93 6.42
N PHE A 50 8.71 -4.73 6.42
CA PHE A 50 10.16 -4.54 6.48
C PHE A 50 10.78 -5.18 7.73
N TRP A 51 10.19 -4.93 8.90
CA TRP A 51 10.67 -5.50 10.15
C TRP A 51 10.49 -7.02 10.20
N TRP A 52 9.41 -7.55 9.63
CA TRP A 52 9.21 -8.99 9.47
C TRP A 52 10.19 -9.62 8.49
N LEU A 53 10.52 -8.96 7.39
CA LEU A 53 11.58 -9.39 6.47
C LEU A 53 12.93 -9.42 7.19
N CYS A 54 13.26 -8.40 7.97
CA CYS A 54 14.49 -8.39 8.78
C CYS A 54 14.52 -9.57 9.77
N ALA A 55 13.42 -9.80 10.48
CA ALA A 55 13.32 -10.94 11.41
C ALA A 55 13.48 -12.28 10.68
N ALA A 56 12.85 -12.45 9.52
CA ALA A 56 12.96 -13.67 8.73
C ALA A 56 14.38 -13.89 8.20
N LEU A 57 15.00 -12.86 7.60
CA LEU A 57 16.36 -12.92 7.08
C LEU A 57 17.38 -13.28 8.17
N LEU A 58 17.26 -12.68 9.37
CA LEU A 58 18.16 -12.97 10.49
C LEU A 58 18.03 -14.42 11.02
N ARG A 59 17.00 -15.16 10.60
CA ARG A 59 16.83 -16.59 10.90
C ARG A 59 17.40 -17.51 9.82
N GLU A 60 17.77 -16.98 8.65
CA GLU A 60 18.28 -17.80 7.55
C GLU A 60 19.74 -18.22 7.80
N PRO A 61 20.09 -19.51 7.65
CA PRO A 61 21.44 -20.01 7.91
C PRO A 61 22.52 -19.27 7.09
N TRP A 62 22.23 -18.95 5.84
CA TRP A 62 23.20 -18.28 4.96
C TRP A 62 23.53 -16.86 5.44
N LEU A 63 22.53 -16.11 5.94
CA LEU A 63 22.77 -14.75 6.45
C LEU A 63 23.44 -14.81 7.83
N GLN A 64 23.04 -15.78 8.67
CA GLN A 64 23.68 -16.00 9.97
C GLN A 64 25.18 -16.27 9.81
N ASN A 65 25.55 -17.20 8.92
CA ASN A 65 26.94 -17.51 8.63
C ASN A 65 27.68 -16.28 8.11
N LEU A 66 27.11 -15.56 7.13
CA LEU A 66 27.70 -14.34 6.59
C LEU A 66 27.96 -13.28 7.68
N LEU A 67 27.01 -13.08 8.60
CA LEU A 67 27.16 -12.11 9.69
C LEU A 67 28.19 -12.56 10.72
N MET A 68 28.22 -13.84 11.10
CA MET A 68 29.22 -14.37 12.03
C MET A 68 30.64 -14.37 11.43
N ASP A 69 30.76 -14.54 10.11
CA ASP A 69 32.05 -14.47 9.41
C ASP A 69 32.55 -13.03 9.26
N ALA A 70 31.64 -12.09 9.00
CA ALA A 70 31.99 -10.69 8.73
C ALA A 70 32.05 -9.78 9.97
N THR A 71 31.53 -10.22 11.11
CA THR A 71 31.37 -9.39 12.32
C THR A 71 31.65 -10.21 13.59
N PRO A 72 31.89 -9.58 14.76
CA PRO A 72 32.06 -10.32 16.02
C PRO A 72 30.74 -10.83 16.61
N LEU A 73 29.63 -10.80 15.86
CA LEU A 73 28.33 -11.23 16.34
C LEU A 73 28.30 -12.75 16.49
N THR A 74 27.71 -13.22 17.58
CA THR A 74 27.40 -14.64 17.78
C THR A 74 25.97 -14.96 17.32
N LEU A 75 25.63 -16.24 17.18
CA LEU A 75 24.25 -16.66 16.90
C LEU A 75 23.26 -16.15 17.97
N SER A 76 23.68 -16.06 19.24
CA SER A 76 22.85 -15.50 20.31
C SER A 76 22.64 -13.99 20.15
N ASP A 77 23.61 -13.24 19.61
CA ASP A 77 23.44 -11.83 19.27
C ASP A 77 22.49 -11.66 18.08
N ILE A 78 22.63 -12.50 17.04
CA ILE A 78 21.73 -12.49 15.88
C ILE A 78 20.29 -12.79 16.30
N ARG A 79 20.08 -13.76 17.20
CA ARG A 79 18.76 -14.06 17.76
C ARG A 79 18.16 -12.86 18.53
N LEU A 80 18.97 -12.12 19.27
CA LEU A 80 18.53 -10.89 19.92
C LEU A 80 18.08 -9.84 18.88
N LEU A 81 18.81 -9.69 17.77
CA LEU A 81 18.43 -8.80 16.67
C LEU A 81 17.13 -9.25 15.99
N THR A 82 16.93 -10.56 15.82
CA THR A 82 15.67 -11.13 15.31
C THR A 82 14.49 -10.74 16.20
N HIS A 83 14.64 -10.89 17.52
CA HIS A 83 13.60 -10.49 18.48
C HIS A 83 13.36 -8.98 18.47
N ALA A 84 14.41 -8.17 18.34
CA ALA A 84 14.29 -6.73 18.19
C ALA A 84 13.47 -6.36 16.94
N ALA A 85 13.77 -6.95 15.79
CA ALA A 85 13.03 -6.73 14.55
C ALA A 85 11.54 -7.10 14.71
N ALA A 86 11.24 -8.25 15.33
CA ALA A 86 9.86 -8.64 15.62
C ALA A 86 9.13 -7.64 16.54
N MET A 87 9.80 -7.09 17.55
CA MET A 87 9.24 -6.05 18.42
C MET A 87 8.99 -4.73 17.69
N PHE A 88 9.87 -4.32 16.77
CA PHE A 88 9.63 -3.18 15.87
C PHE A 88 8.44 -3.44 14.93
N GLY A 89 8.25 -4.68 14.51
CA GLY A 89 7.03 -5.13 13.82
C GLY A 89 5.78 -4.93 14.69
N ALA A 90 5.80 -5.33 15.97
CA ALA A 90 4.68 -5.11 16.89
C ALA A 90 4.36 -3.62 17.08
N ALA A 91 5.37 -2.74 17.17
CA ALA A 91 5.17 -1.30 17.21
C ALA A 91 4.50 -0.77 15.92
N SER A 92 4.92 -1.27 14.76
CA SER A 92 4.30 -0.95 13.47
C SER A 92 2.83 -1.37 13.44
N LEU A 93 2.52 -2.59 13.93
CA LEU A 93 1.14 -3.10 14.01
C LEU A 93 0.26 -2.23 14.92
N TYR A 94 0.76 -1.83 16.07
CA TYR A 94 0.06 -0.88 16.95
C TYR A 94 -0.23 0.45 16.23
N LEU A 95 0.74 0.98 15.49
CA LEU A 95 0.58 2.23 14.74
C LEU A 95 -0.38 2.10 13.55
N ILE A 96 -0.47 0.92 12.91
CA ILE A 96 -1.49 0.61 11.88
C ILE A 96 -2.89 0.77 12.46
N VAL A 97 -3.17 0.15 13.62
CA VAL A 97 -4.49 0.25 14.28
C VAL A 97 -4.84 1.70 14.63
N ARG A 98 -3.84 2.44 15.12
CA ARG A 98 -4.00 3.87 15.45
C ARG A 98 -4.25 4.72 14.20
N ALA A 99 -3.59 4.43 13.09
CA ALA A 99 -3.80 5.12 11.82
C ALA A 99 -5.17 4.79 11.22
N PHE A 100 -5.64 3.54 11.38
CA PHE A 100 -6.95 3.11 10.91
C PHE A 100 -8.10 3.72 11.71
N SER A 101 -7.96 3.82 13.04
CA SER A 101 -9.04 4.27 13.94
C SER A 101 -9.25 5.79 13.98
N ASN A 102 -8.33 6.59 13.42
CA ASN A 102 -8.38 8.04 13.54
C ASN A 102 -8.59 8.69 12.17
N VAL A 103 -9.56 9.60 12.09
CA VAL A 103 -9.75 10.48 10.92
C VAL A 103 -8.51 11.38 10.70
N ARG A 104 -7.77 11.68 11.78
CA ARG A 104 -6.54 12.48 11.75
C ARG A 104 -5.29 11.61 11.76
N ARG A 105 -4.24 12.06 11.07
CA ARG A 105 -2.91 11.45 11.08
C ARG A 105 -2.42 11.21 12.51
N VAL A 106 -1.81 10.04 12.76
CA VAL A 106 -1.18 9.73 14.05
C VAL A 106 -0.04 10.70 14.26
N ARG A 107 -0.05 11.39 15.41
CA ARG A 107 0.94 12.42 15.75
C ARG A 107 2.36 11.83 15.71
N ARG A 108 3.32 12.58 15.16
CA ARG A 108 4.74 12.19 15.09
C ARG A 108 5.31 11.76 16.45
N ARG A 109 4.93 12.46 17.53
CA ARG A 109 5.34 12.10 18.91
C ARG A 109 4.93 10.68 19.31
N THR A 110 3.75 10.21 18.88
CA THR A 110 3.28 8.85 19.16
C THR A 110 4.07 7.81 18.39
N ILE A 111 4.38 8.08 17.11
CA ILE A 111 5.21 7.20 16.28
C ILE A 111 6.62 7.06 16.88
N VAL A 112 7.26 8.21 17.16
CA VAL A 112 8.60 8.24 17.77
C VAL A 112 8.58 7.57 19.13
N GLY A 113 7.57 7.84 19.97
CA GLY A 113 7.44 7.21 21.27
C GLY A 113 7.30 5.69 21.21
N ALA A 114 6.50 5.17 20.26
CA ALA A 114 6.33 3.72 20.08
C ALA A 114 7.64 3.03 19.71
N TYR A 115 8.40 3.59 18.75
CA TYR A 115 9.69 3.03 18.35
C TYR A 115 10.80 3.25 19.37
N ALA A 116 10.81 4.41 20.04
CA ALA A 116 11.77 4.71 21.11
C ALA A 116 11.62 3.75 22.30
N LEU A 117 10.37 3.37 22.64
CA LEU A 117 10.14 2.35 23.66
C LEU A 117 10.82 1.03 23.30
N ILE A 118 10.63 0.53 22.07
CA ILE A 118 11.30 -0.69 21.61
C ILE A 118 12.83 -0.52 21.62
N ALA A 119 13.33 0.62 21.13
CA ALA A 119 14.76 0.92 21.12
C ALA A 119 15.38 0.93 22.53
N VAL A 120 14.62 1.25 23.57
CA VAL A 120 15.04 1.17 24.99
C VAL A 120 14.95 -0.26 25.53
N LEU A 121 13.95 -1.04 25.12
CA LEU A 121 13.79 -2.42 25.57
C LEU A 121 14.87 -3.36 25.02
N VAL A 122 15.38 -3.11 23.81
CA VAL A 122 16.45 -3.92 23.19
C VAL A 122 17.74 -3.97 24.04
N PRO A 123 18.35 -2.86 24.49
CA PRO A 123 19.53 -2.90 25.36
C PRO A 123 19.22 -3.51 26.74
N VAL A 124 17.99 -3.36 27.25
CA VAL A 124 17.56 -4.08 28.48
C VAL A 124 17.57 -5.59 28.24
N MET A 125 17.02 -6.06 27.13
CA MET A 125 17.10 -7.48 26.75
C MET A 125 18.54 -7.94 26.55
N ALA A 126 19.40 -7.10 25.95
CA ALA A 126 20.83 -7.38 25.80
C ALA A 126 21.53 -7.51 27.17
N TRP A 127 21.14 -6.74 28.18
CA TRP A 127 21.67 -6.90 29.53
C TRP A 127 21.14 -8.18 30.21
N ILE A 128 19.85 -8.48 30.05
CA ILE A 128 19.23 -9.67 30.62
C ILE A 128 19.86 -10.94 30.05
N SER A 129 20.05 -11.01 28.73
CA SER A 129 20.61 -12.19 28.06
C SER A 129 22.14 -12.24 28.02
N ALA A 130 22.84 -11.28 28.61
CA ALA A 130 24.31 -11.24 28.59
C ALA A 130 24.99 -12.56 29.03
N PRO A 131 24.54 -13.24 30.12
CA PRO A 131 25.13 -14.54 30.51
C PRO A 131 24.91 -15.65 29.48
N ALA A 132 23.75 -15.68 28.82
CA ALA A 132 23.47 -16.65 27.77
C ALA A 132 24.35 -16.41 26.52
N ARG A 133 24.49 -15.13 26.14
CA ARG A 133 25.32 -14.75 24.99
C ARG A 133 26.81 -14.99 25.22
N SER A 134 27.34 -14.67 26.41
CA SER A 134 28.75 -14.95 26.75
C SER A 134 29.07 -16.44 26.75
N SER A 135 28.08 -17.29 27.01
CA SER A 135 28.24 -18.75 27.03
C SER A 135 27.85 -19.42 25.70
N GLY A 136 27.36 -18.67 24.71
CA GLY A 136 26.93 -19.21 23.41
C GLY A 136 25.76 -20.19 23.51
N VAL A 137 24.84 -19.96 24.45
CA VAL A 137 23.64 -20.77 24.71
C VAL A 137 22.36 -19.95 24.47
N ALA A 138 21.23 -20.64 24.39
CA ALA A 138 19.90 -20.05 24.35
C ALA A 138 19.54 -19.44 25.72
N ILE A 139 18.66 -18.44 25.73
CA ILE A 139 18.22 -17.80 26.99
C ILE A 139 17.41 -18.77 27.87
N GLU A 140 16.76 -19.73 27.24
CA GLU A 140 16.00 -20.82 27.85
C GLU A 140 16.87 -21.73 28.71
N GLU A 141 18.11 -21.96 28.27
CA GLU A 141 19.08 -22.82 28.96
C GLU A 141 19.63 -22.19 30.25
N LEU A 142 19.26 -20.94 30.57
CA LEU A 142 19.67 -20.34 31.85
C LEU A 142 18.82 -20.81 33.04
N HIS A 143 17.58 -21.27 32.83
CA HIS A 143 16.66 -21.69 33.90
C HIS A 143 16.58 -20.71 35.09
N THR A 144 16.64 -19.40 34.82
CA THR A 144 16.64 -18.35 35.84
C THR A 144 15.55 -17.31 35.56
N TRP A 145 15.31 -16.39 36.49
CA TRP A 145 14.38 -15.26 36.30
C TRP A 145 14.68 -14.44 35.02
N ARG A 146 15.93 -14.45 34.54
CA ARG A 146 16.35 -13.80 33.30
C ARG A 146 15.61 -14.36 32.09
N THR A 147 15.36 -15.67 32.06
CA THR A 147 14.60 -16.35 31.01
C THR A 147 13.16 -15.81 30.95
N ALA A 148 12.47 -15.77 32.09
CA ALA A 148 11.13 -15.22 32.17
C ALA A 148 11.08 -13.74 31.78
N ALA A 149 11.98 -12.92 32.34
CA ALA A 149 12.03 -11.48 32.05
C ALA A 149 12.28 -11.20 30.57
N TYR A 150 13.23 -11.91 29.94
CA TYR A 150 13.51 -11.79 28.52
C TYR A 150 12.29 -12.16 27.67
N MET A 151 11.64 -13.28 27.96
CA MET A 151 10.47 -13.76 27.21
C MET A 151 9.27 -12.82 27.33
N VAL A 152 9.05 -12.26 28.52
CA VAL A 152 8.01 -11.25 28.76
C VAL A 152 8.29 -10.00 27.94
N ILE A 153 9.49 -9.42 28.05
CA ILE A 153 9.82 -8.16 27.35
C ILE A 153 9.73 -8.34 25.83
N TYR A 154 10.25 -9.45 25.31
CA TYR A 154 10.18 -9.78 23.89
C TYR A 154 8.74 -9.98 23.40
N SER A 155 7.97 -10.81 24.11
CA SER A 155 6.72 -11.33 23.56
C SER A 155 5.53 -10.43 23.83
N LEU A 156 5.55 -9.61 24.89
CA LEU A 156 4.42 -8.78 25.32
C LEU A 156 3.96 -7.69 24.32
N PRO A 157 4.85 -7.00 23.57
CA PRO A 157 4.43 -5.96 22.64
C PRO A 157 3.41 -6.44 21.59
N MET A 158 3.53 -7.67 21.09
CA MET A 158 2.65 -8.18 20.04
C MET A 158 1.21 -8.42 20.53
N PRO A 159 0.94 -9.17 21.62
CA PRO A 159 -0.40 -9.26 22.22
C PRO A 159 -1.02 -7.91 22.55
N LEU A 160 -0.24 -6.91 22.99
CA LEU A 160 -0.75 -5.56 23.24
C LEU A 160 -1.19 -4.87 21.93
N ALA A 161 -0.40 -4.98 20.86
CA ALA A 161 -0.79 -4.48 19.55
C ALA A 161 -2.05 -5.20 19.03
N LEU A 162 -2.11 -6.52 19.18
CA LEU A 162 -3.25 -7.35 18.79
C LEU A 162 -4.50 -7.09 19.60
N ALA A 163 -4.39 -6.75 20.89
CA ALA A 163 -5.52 -6.32 21.70
C ALA A 163 -6.14 -5.02 21.16
N ALA A 164 -5.31 -4.10 20.65
CA ALA A 164 -5.80 -2.91 19.97
C ALA A 164 -6.49 -3.24 18.63
N VAL A 165 -5.94 -4.19 17.85
CA VAL A 165 -6.59 -4.72 16.64
C VAL A 165 -7.95 -5.31 16.99
N ALA A 166 -8.01 -6.17 18.01
CA ALA A 166 -9.23 -6.82 18.45
C ALA A 166 -10.29 -5.81 18.88
N ALA A 167 -9.90 -4.78 19.63
CA ALA A 167 -10.81 -3.68 20.00
C ALA A 167 -11.34 -2.91 18.78
N ALA A 168 -10.56 -2.77 17.71
CA ALA A 168 -11.04 -2.20 16.45
C ALA A 168 -12.04 -3.12 15.74
N CYS A 169 -11.74 -4.42 15.62
CA CYS A 169 -12.65 -5.40 15.03
C CYS A 169 -13.97 -5.52 15.80
N VAL A 170 -13.93 -5.55 17.14
CA VAL A 170 -15.14 -5.57 17.98
C VAL A 170 -16.00 -4.32 17.74
N ARG A 171 -15.41 -3.15 17.49
CA ARG A 171 -16.17 -1.94 17.13
C ARG A 171 -16.90 -2.11 15.80
N VAL A 172 -16.28 -2.74 14.79
CA VAL A 172 -16.93 -3.07 13.50
C VAL A 172 -18.15 -3.97 13.71
N PHE A 173 -18.08 -4.96 14.61
CA PHE A 173 -19.23 -5.81 14.90
C PHE A 173 -20.35 -5.10 15.68
N ARG A 174 -19.99 -4.13 16.53
CA ARG A 174 -20.97 -3.39 17.36
C ARG A 174 -21.71 -2.29 16.60
N HIS A 175 -21.13 -1.71 15.56
CA HIS A 175 -21.76 -0.67 14.77
C HIS A 175 -22.41 -1.31 13.53
N GLY A 176 -23.74 -1.28 13.50
CA GLY A 176 -24.56 -2.09 12.59
C GLY A 176 -24.46 -1.76 11.10
N ASP A 177 -23.85 -0.62 10.75
CA ASP A 177 -23.87 -0.05 9.39
C ASP A 177 -22.80 -0.63 8.45
N GLU A 178 -21.94 -1.52 8.97
CA GLU A 178 -20.83 -2.10 8.22
C GLU A 178 -21.25 -3.24 7.29
N THR A 179 -20.66 -3.28 6.09
CA THR A 179 -20.95 -4.32 5.08
C THR A 179 -20.64 -5.74 5.57
N ARG A 180 -21.33 -6.76 5.03
CA ARG A 180 -21.04 -8.18 5.34
C ARG A 180 -19.56 -8.53 5.11
N LEU A 181 -18.96 -7.97 4.06
CA LEU A 181 -17.55 -8.16 3.74
C LEU A 181 -16.65 -7.60 4.86
N THR A 182 -16.92 -6.40 5.35
CA THR A 182 -16.17 -5.80 6.47
C THR A 182 -16.21 -6.70 7.71
N ARG A 183 -17.37 -7.27 8.02
CA ARG A 183 -17.54 -8.19 9.17
C ARG A 183 -16.76 -9.50 8.99
N ILE A 184 -16.78 -10.07 7.79
CA ILE A 184 -15.99 -11.28 7.46
C ILE A 184 -14.49 -10.97 7.61
N CYS A 185 -14.02 -9.86 7.05
CA CYS A 185 -12.64 -9.43 7.20
C CYS A 185 -12.26 -9.24 8.68
N ALA A 186 -13.12 -8.60 9.48
CA ALA A 186 -12.90 -8.44 10.91
C ALA A 186 -12.83 -9.79 11.66
N ALA A 187 -13.65 -10.78 11.28
CA ALA A 187 -13.61 -12.11 11.87
C ALA A 187 -12.31 -12.84 11.54
N VAL A 188 -11.84 -12.76 10.28
CA VAL A 188 -10.57 -13.34 9.85
C VAL A 188 -9.38 -12.68 10.58
N ILE A 189 -9.40 -11.36 10.73
CA ILE A 189 -8.37 -10.62 11.48
C ILE A 189 -8.36 -11.04 12.96
N LEU A 190 -9.52 -11.21 13.59
CA LEU A 190 -9.62 -11.69 14.97
C LEU A 190 -9.09 -13.12 15.12
N LEU A 191 -9.43 -14.01 14.19
CA LEU A 191 -8.97 -15.40 14.24
C LEU A 191 -7.45 -15.49 14.09
N THR A 192 -6.91 -14.87 13.05
CA THR A 192 -5.45 -14.83 12.79
C THR A 192 -4.70 -14.11 13.92
N GLY A 193 -5.25 -13.00 14.41
CA GLY A 193 -4.70 -12.28 15.56
C GLY A 193 -4.73 -13.10 16.85
N SER A 194 -5.75 -13.94 17.06
CA SER A 194 -5.82 -14.81 18.24
C SER A 194 -4.77 -15.92 18.21
N ILE A 195 -4.52 -16.50 17.02
CA ILE A 195 -3.44 -17.48 16.83
C ILE A 195 -2.08 -16.83 17.13
N SER A 196 -1.84 -15.63 16.60
CA SER A 196 -0.59 -14.89 16.87
C SER A 196 -0.46 -14.50 18.35
N ALA A 197 -1.55 -14.06 18.99
CA ALA A 197 -1.54 -13.74 20.42
C ALA A 197 -1.24 -14.99 21.25
N PHE A 198 -1.84 -16.14 20.91
CA PHE A 198 -1.53 -17.41 21.55
C PHE A 198 -0.05 -17.80 21.39
N ASP A 199 0.54 -17.63 20.20
CA ASP A 199 1.97 -17.88 19.99
C ASP A 199 2.82 -17.06 20.98
N HIS A 200 2.60 -15.74 21.03
CA HIS A 200 3.39 -14.87 21.91
C HIS A 200 3.12 -15.10 23.40
N LEU A 201 1.86 -15.33 23.80
CA LEU A 201 1.53 -15.63 25.20
C LEU A 201 2.12 -16.98 25.64
N SER A 202 2.13 -17.98 24.75
CA SER A 202 2.75 -19.27 25.04
C SER A 202 4.26 -19.17 25.26
N ARG A 203 4.97 -18.25 24.57
CA ARG A 203 6.40 -17.94 24.83
C ARG A 203 6.62 -17.36 26.24
N ILE A 204 5.71 -16.50 26.69
CA ILE A 204 5.76 -15.94 28.06
C ILE A 204 5.60 -17.05 29.08
N VAL A 205 4.56 -17.89 28.92
CA VAL A 205 4.30 -19.03 29.82
C VAL A 205 5.49 -19.98 29.83
N ASN A 206 6.04 -20.32 28.66
CA ASN A 206 7.23 -21.17 28.54
C ASN A 206 8.43 -20.59 29.29
N GLY A 207 8.73 -19.30 29.10
CA GLY A 207 9.83 -18.63 29.79
C GLY A 207 9.68 -18.60 31.30
N VAL A 208 8.45 -18.43 31.81
CA VAL A 208 8.16 -18.51 33.25
C VAL A 208 8.34 -19.93 33.77
N MET A 209 7.81 -20.94 33.08
CA MET A 209 7.96 -22.34 33.48
C MET A 209 9.42 -22.77 33.52
N LEU A 210 10.20 -22.45 32.49
CA LEU A 210 11.64 -22.73 32.46
C LEU A 210 12.41 -22.01 33.57
N SER A 211 12.01 -20.78 33.94
CA SER A 211 12.62 -20.07 35.08
C SER A 211 12.33 -20.69 36.45
N LEU A 212 11.30 -21.52 36.53
CA LEU A 212 10.92 -22.30 37.71
C LEU A 212 11.42 -23.75 37.61
N ASP A 213 12.29 -24.04 36.65
CA ASP A 213 12.82 -25.36 36.33
C ASP A 213 11.74 -26.43 36.03
N MET A 214 10.59 -25.98 35.51
CA MET A 214 9.51 -26.87 35.11
C MET A 214 9.71 -27.31 33.66
N GLN A 215 10.20 -28.53 33.45
CA GLN A 215 10.30 -29.16 32.14
C GLN A 215 9.16 -30.17 31.95
N ASN A 216 8.34 -29.96 30.92
CA ASN A 216 7.23 -30.87 30.61
C ASN A 216 6.89 -30.83 29.11
N ALA A 217 5.86 -31.59 28.72
CA ALA A 217 5.42 -31.70 27.32
C ALA A 217 5.16 -30.33 26.66
N PHE A 218 4.67 -29.33 27.41
CA PHE A 218 4.43 -27.99 26.87
C PHE A 218 5.74 -27.26 26.55
N THR A 219 6.72 -27.27 27.47
CA THR A 219 8.02 -26.61 27.24
C THR A 219 8.81 -27.26 26.12
N THR A 220 8.72 -28.60 25.99
CA THR A 220 9.31 -29.36 24.87
C THR A 220 8.65 -28.98 23.54
N TRP A 221 7.32 -29.11 23.45
CA TRP A 221 6.56 -28.76 22.24
C TRP A 221 6.84 -27.33 21.78
N ARG A 222 6.93 -26.39 22.73
CA ARG A 222 7.12 -24.98 22.39
C ARG A 222 8.52 -24.68 21.84
N SER A 223 9.53 -25.38 22.33
CA SER A 223 10.91 -25.27 21.84
C SER A 223 11.04 -25.85 20.42
N GLU A 224 10.31 -26.92 20.13
CA GLU A 224 10.30 -27.57 18.82
C GLU A 224 9.48 -26.80 17.76
N SER A 225 8.43 -26.09 18.18
CA SER A 225 7.46 -25.44 17.26
C SER A 225 7.80 -23.99 16.91
N ASN A 226 9.02 -23.54 17.16
CA ASN A 226 9.32 -22.11 17.31
C ASN A 226 9.19 -21.25 16.03
N ASP A 227 9.17 -21.85 14.83
CA ASP A 227 9.28 -21.07 13.57
C ASP A 227 8.38 -21.48 12.40
N VAL A 228 7.61 -22.57 12.51
CA VAL A 228 6.93 -23.15 11.33
C VAL A 228 5.85 -22.21 10.75
N LEU A 229 5.28 -21.33 11.56
CA LEU A 229 4.12 -20.52 11.17
C LEU A 229 4.43 -19.06 10.82
N PHE A 230 5.59 -18.53 11.23
CA PHE A 230 5.88 -17.09 11.10
C PHE A 230 6.00 -16.66 9.63
N LEU A 231 6.96 -17.23 8.89
CA LEU A 231 7.24 -16.82 7.51
C LEU A 231 6.05 -17.08 6.56
N PRO A 232 5.33 -18.22 6.63
CA PRO A 232 4.12 -18.41 5.84
C PRO A 232 3.03 -17.38 6.14
N ALA A 233 2.80 -17.05 7.42
CA ALA A 233 1.81 -16.04 7.81
C ALA A 233 2.20 -14.63 7.34
N ALA A 234 3.48 -14.27 7.48
CA ALA A 234 4.01 -13.00 7.00
C ALA A 234 3.87 -12.87 5.47
N THR A 235 4.11 -13.96 4.74
CA THR A 235 3.98 -14.02 3.28
C THR A 235 2.52 -13.88 2.85
N ALA A 236 1.60 -14.60 3.49
CA ALA A 236 0.17 -14.49 3.22
C ALA A 236 -0.33 -13.05 3.43
N LEU A 237 0.10 -12.40 4.52
CA LEU A 237 -0.21 -10.99 4.74
C LEU A 237 0.40 -10.09 3.66
N ALA A 238 1.66 -10.31 3.29
CA ALA A 238 2.34 -9.54 2.24
C ALA A 238 1.57 -9.60 0.91
N ILE A 239 1.10 -10.79 0.51
CA ILE A 239 0.26 -10.96 -0.69
C ILE A 239 -1.05 -10.16 -0.56
N ALA A 240 -1.74 -10.28 0.58
CA ALA A 240 -3.01 -9.58 0.81
C ALA A 240 -2.84 -8.05 0.75
N VAL A 241 -1.79 -7.51 1.38
CA VAL A 241 -1.49 -6.08 1.32
C VAL A 241 -0.76 -5.68 0.04
N GLY A 242 -0.45 -6.61 -0.86
CA GLY A 242 0.09 -6.32 -2.18
C GLY A 242 -0.95 -5.80 -3.17
N ILE A 243 -2.24 -6.07 -2.95
CA ILE A 243 -3.33 -5.72 -3.87
C ILE A 243 -3.35 -4.23 -4.26
N PRO A 244 -3.20 -3.24 -3.33
CA PRO A 244 -3.19 -1.82 -3.69
C PRO A 244 -2.04 -1.42 -4.63
N ILE A 245 -0.95 -2.20 -4.69
CA ILE A 245 0.15 -1.96 -5.64
C ILE A 245 -0.36 -2.15 -7.07
N ILE A 246 -1.16 -3.20 -7.31
CA ILE A 246 -1.72 -3.49 -8.65
C ILE A 246 -2.60 -2.33 -9.10
N ALA A 247 -3.50 -1.86 -8.23
CA ALA A 247 -4.36 -0.71 -8.51
C ALA A 247 -3.55 0.57 -8.76
N ALA A 248 -2.51 0.82 -7.96
CA ALA A 248 -1.64 1.99 -8.13
C ALA A 248 -0.81 1.92 -9.43
N VAL A 249 -0.34 0.74 -9.82
CA VAL A 249 0.37 0.53 -11.09
C VAL A 249 -0.57 0.72 -12.27
N GLN A 250 -1.80 0.19 -12.20
CA GLN A 250 -2.84 0.40 -13.22
C GLN A 250 -3.18 1.88 -13.35
N ALA A 251 -3.40 2.58 -12.25
CA ALA A 251 -3.68 4.02 -12.24
C ALA A 251 -2.52 4.85 -12.79
N ARG A 252 -1.26 4.45 -12.56
CA ARG A 252 -0.11 5.12 -13.18
C ARG A 252 0.02 4.83 -14.67
N ARG A 253 -0.28 3.61 -15.11
CA ARG A 253 -0.32 3.26 -16.53
C ARG A 253 -1.40 4.04 -17.28
N SER A 254 -2.59 4.20 -16.67
CA SER A 254 -3.65 5.06 -17.25
C SER A 254 -3.31 6.55 -17.16
N SER A 255 -2.53 7.00 -16.17
CA SER A 255 -2.08 8.40 -16.09
C SER A 255 -1.15 8.81 -17.25
N ASP A 256 -0.46 7.85 -17.87
CA ASP A 256 0.36 8.10 -19.06
C ASP A 256 -0.51 8.33 -20.30
N SER A 257 -1.54 7.49 -20.49
CA SER A 257 -2.54 7.72 -21.55
C SER A 257 -3.29 9.03 -21.35
N SER A 258 -3.63 9.39 -20.11
CA SER A 258 -4.24 10.69 -19.80
C SER A 258 -3.32 11.87 -20.12
N SER A 259 -2.01 11.72 -19.93
CA SER A 259 -1.05 12.77 -20.27
C SER A 259 -0.94 12.96 -21.78
N ALA A 260 -0.92 11.86 -22.55
CA ALA A 260 -0.99 11.90 -24.00
C ALA A 260 -2.31 12.53 -24.49
N ALA A 261 -3.45 12.12 -23.91
CA ALA A 261 -4.77 12.67 -24.22
C ALA A 261 -4.84 14.18 -23.92
N VAL A 262 -4.28 14.66 -22.80
CA VAL A 262 -4.19 16.09 -22.49
C VAL A 262 -3.39 16.84 -23.56
N ILE A 263 -2.26 16.28 -24.02
CA ILE A 263 -1.46 16.90 -25.09
C ILE A 263 -2.25 16.96 -26.40
N THR A 264 -2.96 15.88 -26.76
CA THR A 264 -3.80 15.81 -27.96
C THR A 264 -4.99 16.77 -27.90
N LEU A 265 -5.66 16.89 -26.74
CA LEU A 265 -6.82 17.75 -26.55
C LEU A 265 -6.46 19.24 -26.44
N ALA A 266 -5.24 19.57 -26.00
CA ALA A 266 -4.85 20.95 -25.67
C ALA A 266 -5.07 21.99 -26.79
N PRO A 267 -4.74 21.72 -28.06
CA PRO A 267 -4.99 22.68 -29.14
C PRO A 267 -6.48 22.97 -29.32
N MET A 268 -7.29 21.92 -29.44
CA MET A 268 -8.74 22.04 -29.63
C MET A 268 -9.41 22.72 -28.43
N TRP A 269 -9.08 22.28 -27.22
CA TRP A 269 -9.59 22.86 -25.98
C TRP A 269 -9.28 24.35 -25.87
N LYS A 270 -8.06 24.77 -26.22
CA LYS A 270 -7.65 26.18 -26.19
C LYS A 270 -8.45 27.02 -27.17
N ASP A 271 -8.63 26.55 -28.40
CA ASP A 271 -9.36 27.29 -29.43
C ASP A 271 -10.85 27.42 -29.07
N LEU A 272 -11.47 26.32 -28.63
CA LEU A 272 -12.87 26.30 -28.20
C LEU A 272 -13.12 27.14 -26.95
N SER A 273 -12.28 27.04 -25.92
CA SER A 273 -12.41 27.84 -24.69
C SER A 273 -12.15 29.33 -24.92
N THR A 274 -11.31 29.69 -25.89
CA THR A 274 -11.08 31.09 -26.27
C THR A 274 -12.28 31.67 -27.02
N ALA A 275 -12.85 30.90 -27.95
CA ALA A 275 -14.02 31.32 -28.73
C ALA A 275 -15.33 31.30 -27.93
N LEU A 276 -15.46 30.38 -26.97
CA LEU A 276 -16.65 30.16 -26.14
C LEU A 276 -16.30 30.24 -24.63
N PRO A 277 -15.95 31.44 -24.12
CA PRO A 277 -15.45 31.61 -22.75
C PRO A 277 -16.51 31.32 -21.67
N THR A 278 -17.79 31.24 -22.03
CA THR A 278 -18.89 30.89 -21.11
C THR A 278 -18.85 29.42 -20.68
N ILE A 279 -18.17 28.56 -21.44
CA ILE A 279 -18.11 27.11 -21.23
C ILE A 279 -16.88 26.73 -20.41
N SER A 280 -15.81 27.50 -20.51
CA SER A 280 -14.61 27.22 -19.73
C SER A 280 -14.79 27.65 -18.28
N LEU A 281 -14.61 26.71 -17.36
CA LEU A 281 -14.51 27.02 -15.94
C LEU A 281 -13.19 27.80 -15.76
N GLN A 282 -13.20 28.98 -15.12
CA GLN A 282 -11.94 29.72 -14.94
C GLN A 282 -11.04 29.01 -13.90
N GLY A 283 -9.78 28.71 -14.26
CA GLY A 283 -8.73 28.25 -13.35
C GLY A 283 -8.12 26.90 -13.71
N THR A 284 -7.16 26.87 -14.64
CA THR A 284 -6.35 25.66 -14.97
C THR A 284 -5.17 25.45 -14.02
N SER A 285 -4.78 26.47 -13.25
CA SER A 285 -3.61 26.42 -12.36
C SER A 285 -3.81 25.59 -11.08
N SER A 286 -5.01 25.07 -10.82
CA SER A 286 -5.33 24.35 -9.58
C SER A 286 -5.50 22.83 -9.72
N LEU A 287 -5.46 22.25 -10.93
CA LEU A 287 -5.61 20.80 -11.11
C LEU A 287 -4.25 20.09 -11.03
N SER A 288 -4.16 19.13 -10.10
CA SER A 288 -2.87 18.53 -9.71
C SER A 288 -2.49 17.30 -10.53
N SER A 289 -3.46 16.63 -11.18
CA SER A 289 -3.22 15.38 -11.92
C SER A 289 -3.53 15.49 -13.43
N SER A 290 -2.89 14.64 -14.26
CA SER A 290 -3.22 14.55 -15.70
C SER A 290 -4.63 14.03 -15.95
N ILE A 291 -5.13 13.14 -15.09
CA ILE A 291 -6.49 12.56 -15.19
C ILE A 291 -7.55 13.63 -14.97
N GLU A 292 -7.42 14.46 -13.93
CA GLU A 292 -8.36 15.56 -13.68
C GLU A 292 -8.35 16.58 -14.82
N ARG A 293 -7.17 16.85 -15.41
CA ARG A 293 -7.04 17.74 -16.56
C ARG A 293 -7.67 17.15 -17.81
N GLU A 294 -7.42 15.88 -18.11
CA GLU A 294 -8.03 15.18 -19.25
C GLU A 294 -9.55 15.22 -19.14
N HIS A 295 -10.11 14.79 -18.01
CA HIS A 295 -11.54 14.72 -17.81
C HIS A 295 -12.22 16.09 -17.97
N ARG A 296 -11.62 17.14 -17.41
CA ARG A 296 -12.13 18.50 -17.57
C ARG A 296 -12.04 19.00 -19.01
N MET A 297 -10.91 18.77 -19.69
CA MET A 297 -10.75 19.20 -21.09
C MET A 297 -11.75 18.49 -22.00
N ARG A 298 -12.08 17.22 -21.74
CA ARG A 298 -13.13 16.50 -22.47
C ARG A 298 -14.50 17.13 -22.26
N ILE A 299 -14.91 17.37 -21.01
CA ILE A 299 -16.20 18.00 -20.70
C ILE A 299 -16.30 19.38 -21.36
N GLU A 300 -15.29 20.24 -21.19
CA GLU A 300 -15.32 21.59 -21.75
C GLU A 300 -15.33 21.57 -23.30
N CYS A 301 -14.65 20.62 -23.93
CA CYS A 301 -14.75 20.40 -25.38
C CYS A 301 -16.14 19.89 -25.79
N GLU A 302 -16.71 18.92 -25.08
CA GLU A 302 -18.02 18.35 -25.36
C GLU A 302 -19.12 19.41 -25.24
N ASP A 303 -19.12 20.19 -24.15
CA ASP A 303 -20.04 21.31 -23.94
C ASP A 303 -19.91 22.38 -25.04
N ALA A 304 -18.68 22.68 -25.47
CA ALA A 304 -18.44 23.59 -26.60
C ALA A 304 -18.99 23.05 -27.91
N LEU A 305 -18.79 21.76 -28.19
CA LEU A 305 -19.35 21.11 -29.38
C LEU A 305 -20.88 21.08 -29.34
N TYR A 306 -21.49 20.87 -28.17
CA TYR A 306 -22.94 20.96 -27.97
C TYR A 306 -23.50 22.33 -28.39
N GLU A 307 -22.82 23.42 -28.04
CA GLU A 307 -23.20 24.77 -28.47
C GLU A 307 -23.01 25.00 -29.98
N LEU A 308 -22.09 24.28 -30.62
CA LEU A 308 -21.82 24.39 -32.05
C LEU A 308 -22.75 23.52 -32.93
N LEU A 309 -23.40 22.49 -32.37
CA LEU A 309 -24.29 21.59 -33.13
C LEU A 309 -25.35 22.28 -34.00
N PRO A 310 -25.99 23.39 -33.58
CA PRO A 310 -26.93 24.12 -34.42
C PRO A 310 -26.27 24.74 -35.67
N PHE A 311 -24.99 25.09 -35.60
CA PHE A 311 -24.25 25.76 -36.68
C PHE A 311 -23.60 24.79 -37.66
N MET A 312 -23.55 23.50 -37.32
CA MET A 312 -23.04 22.44 -38.18
C MET A 312 -24.00 22.13 -39.32
N ASP A 313 -23.44 21.70 -40.46
CA ASP A 313 -24.24 21.19 -41.57
C ASP A 313 -24.99 19.90 -41.17
N THR A 314 -26.20 19.72 -41.74
CA THR A 314 -27.07 18.61 -41.34
C THR A 314 -26.51 17.25 -41.72
N GLU A 315 -25.81 17.15 -42.86
CA GLU A 315 -25.20 15.90 -43.33
C GLU A 315 -24.00 15.53 -42.45
N ALA A 316 -23.10 16.49 -42.20
CA ALA A 316 -21.92 16.30 -41.37
C ALA A 316 -22.27 15.93 -39.91
N ARG A 317 -23.39 16.45 -39.39
CA ARG A 317 -23.86 16.15 -38.03
C ARG A 317 -24.42 14.75 -37.88
N GLY A 318 -25.14 14.26 -38.89
CA GLY A 318 -25.86 12.98 -38.86
C GLY A 318 -25.03 11.77 -39.29
N ALA A 319 -23.89 11.98 -39.96
CA ALA A 319 -23.01 10.91 -40.39
C ALA A 319 -22.24 10.32 -39.19
N GLU A 320 -22.55 9.06 -38.82
CA GLU A 320 -21.84 8.35 -37.74
C GLU A 320 -20.40 8.01 -38.13
N ASP A 321 -20.19 7.57 -39.37
CA ASP A 321 -18.90 7.12 -39.91
C ASP A 321 -18.09 8.22 -40.64
N LEU A 322 -18.33 9.49 -40.30
CA LEU A 322 -17.60 10.59 -40.94
C LEU A 322 -16.11 10.55 -40.54
N ASP A 323 -15.21 10.79 -41.50
CA ASP A 323 -13.78 10.82 -41.21
C ASP A 323 -13.46 11.94 -40.20
N PRO A 324 -12.60 11.71 -39.19
CA PRO A 324 -12.29 12.73 -38.18
C PRO A 324 -11.76 14.05 -38.75
N VAL A 325 -11.10 14.04 -39.91
CA VAL A 325 -10.65 15.27 -40.58
C VAL A 325 -11.82 16.07 -41.14
N GLU A 326 -12.77 15.39 -41.79
CA GLU A 326 -14.00 16.00 -42.28
C GLU A 326 -14.86 16.53 -41.13
N ARG A 327 -14.93 15.79 -40.02
CA ARG A 327 -15.64 16.22 -38.81
C ARG A 327 -14.98 17.44 -38.17
N CYS A 328 -13.65 17.46 -38.10
CA CYS A 328 -12.88 18.63 -37.64
C CYS A 328 -13.15 19.86 -38.52
N ALA A 329 -13.21 19.70 -39.85
CA ALA A 329 -13.55 20.78 -40.77
C ALA A 329 -14.98 21.30 -40.51
N ALA A 330 -15.96 20.40 -40.37
CA ALA A 330 -17.35 20.77 -40.09
C ALA A 330 -17.51 21.53 -38.76
N ILE A 331 -16.76 21.14 -37.71
CA ILE A 331 -16.74 21.85 -36.43
C ILE A 331 -16.10 23.24 -36.59
N THR A 332 -15.02 23.34 -37.38
CA THR A 332 -14.34 24.62 -37.64
C THR A 332 -15.27 25.58 -38.36
N ASP A 333 -15.97 25.14 -39.42
CA ASP A 333 -16.95 25.95 -40.15
C ASP A 333 -18.11 26.39 -39.24
N ALA A 334 -18.58 25.50 -38.36
CA ALA A 334 -19.63 25.82 -37.40
C ALA A 334 -19.19 26.89 -36.39
N LEU A 335 -17.94 26.81 -35.93
CA LEU A 335 -17.34 27.79 -35.03
C LEU A 335 -17.21 29.16 -35.72
N GLU A 336 -16.80 29.21 -36.98
CA GLU A 336 -16.72 30.46 -37.75
C GLU A 336 -18.10 31.11 -37.92
N ARG A 337 -19.12 30.34 -38.34
CA ARG A 337 -20.51 30.82 -38.44
C ARG A 337 -21.05 31.37 -37.12
N ARG A 338 -20.67 30.73 -36.01
CA ARG A 338 -21.04 31.20 -34.67
C ARG A 338 -20.41 32.54 -34.34
N LEU A 339 -19.11 32.70 -34.64
CA LEU A 339 -18.32 33.91 -34.38
C LEU A 339 -18.75 35.10 -35.26
N GLU A 340 -19.21 34.84 -36.49
CA GLU A 340 -19.80 35.85 -37.38
C GLU A 340 -21.15 36.41 -36.88
N GLY A 341 -21.66 35.93 -35.74
CA GLY A 341 -22.89 36.40 -35.13
C GLY A 341 -24.15 35.77 -35.73
N GLY A 342 -24.01 34.62 -36.40
CA GLY A 342 -25.15 33.82 -36.84
C GLY A 342 -26.10 33.54 -35.68
N LYS A 343 -27.42 33.70 -35.91
CA LYS A 343 -28.41 33.24 -34.93
C LYS A 343 -28.44 31.72 -34.96
N PRO A 344 -28.39 31.03 -33.81
CA PRO A 344 -28.51 29.58 -33.79
C PRO A 344 -29.85 29.19 -34.40
N PRO A 345 -29.88 28.23 -35.35
CA PRO A 345 -31.14 27.60 -35.72
C PRO A 345 -31.72 26.83 -34.52
N ALA A 346 -32.93 26.30 -34.68
CA ALA A 346 -33.65 25.60 -33.62
C ALA A 346 -32.79 24.52 -32.91
N PRO A 347 -33.06 24.21 -31.62
CA PRO A 347 -32.33 23.19 -30.89
C PRO A 347 -32.26 21.86 -31.64
N VAL A 348 -31.10 21.21 -31.59
CA VAL A 348 -30.80 20.01 -32.35
C VAL A 348 -30.47 18.86 -31.40
N PRO A 349 -30.92 17.62 -31.67
CA PRO A 349 -30.52 16.45 -30.88
C PRO A 349 -29.01 16.19 -30.96
N ALA A 350 -28.45 15.70 -29.85
CA ALA A 350 -27.06 15.29 -29.75
C ALA A 350 -26.80 14.07 -30.66
N PRO A 351 -25.78 14.10 -31.53
CA PRO A 351 -25.38 12.91 -32.25
C PRO A 351 -24.62 11.94 -31.32
N ALA A 352 -24.72 10.64 -31.58
CA ALA A 352 -24.12 9.60 -30.73
C ALA A 352 -22.59 9.72 -30.63
N TRP A 353 -21.94 10.16 -31.71
CA TRP A 353 -20.49 10.34 -31.78
C TRP A 353 -19.95 11.37 -30.78
N LEU A 354 -20.77 12.34 -30.35
CA LEU A 354 -20.35 13.37 -29.42
C LEU A 354 -20.14 12.81 -28.00
N ALA A 355 -20.87 11.75 -27.65
CA ALA A 355 -20.72 11.05 -26.36
C ALA A 355 -19.61 9.97 -26.40
N ASP A 356 -18.98 9.75 -27.55
CA ASP A 356 -17.87 8.80 -27.71
C ASP A 356 -16.54 9.49 -27.41
N GLU A 357 -15.94 9.12 -26.29
CA GLU A 357 -14.67 9.64 -25.82
C GLU A 357 -13.50 9.38 -26.78
N ASP A 358 -13.49 8.23 -27.46
CA ASP A 358 -12.42 7.85 -28.38
C ASP A 358 -12.55 8.61 -29.71
N GLU A 359 -13.79 8.90 -30.12
CA GLU A 359 -14.06 9.78 -31.26
C GLU A 359 -13.61 11.22 -31.00
N LEU A 360 -13.89 11.76 -29.81
CA LEU A 360 -13.45 13.10 -29.43
C LEU A 360 -11.92 13.25 -29.51
N LEU A 361 -11.17 12.23 -29.08
CA LEU A 361 -9.71 12.21 -29.20
C LEU A 361 -9.23 12.14 -30.65
N ARG A 362 -9.91 11.38 -31.51
CA ARG A 362 -9.60 11.32 -32.95
C ARG A 362 -9.83 12.67 -33.63
N ILE A 363 -10.91 13.37 -33.28
CA ILE A 363 -11.19 14.72 -33.76
C ILE A 363 -10.11 15.70 -33.26
N ALA A 364 -9.73 15.64 -31.98
CA ALA A 364 -8.70 16.52 -31.43
C ALA A 364 -7.31 16.27 -32.06
N ASP A 365 -6.97 15.03 -32.39
CA ASP A 365 -5.77 14.71 -33.14
C ASP A 365 -5.80 15.31 -34.56
N ALA A 366 -6.94 15.19 -35.27
CA ALA A 366 -7.13 15.85 -36.56
C ALA A 366 -7.04 17.39 -36.43
N TRP A 367 -7.58 17.96 -35.36
CA TRP A 367 -7.51 19.39 -35.04
C TRP A 367 -6.07 19.87 -34.87
N SER A 368 -5.23 19.09 -34.21
CA SER A 368 -3.80 19.45 -34.01
C SER A 368 -3.00 19.50 -35.31
N LYS A 369 -3.48 18.82 -36.36
CA LYS A 369 -2.83 18.71 -37.67
C LYS A 369 -3.40 19.71 -38.69
N ARG A 370 -4.45 20.46 -38.33
CA ARG A 370 -5.09 21.42 -39.24
C ARG A 370 -4.17 22.62 -39.50
N PRO A 371 -4.23 23.24 -40.70
CA PRO A 371 -3.55 24.51 -40.96
C PRO A 371 -4.13 25.59 -40.03
N ALA A 372 -3.27 26.43 -39.44
CA ALA A 372 -3.74 27.55 -38.63
C ALA A 372 -4.59 28.50 -39.50
N THR A 373 -5.90 28.55 -39.23
CA THR A 373 -6.81 29.51 -39.87
C THR A 373 -6.69 30.87 -39.17
N THR A 374 -6.62 31.93 -39.98
CA THR A 374 -6.35 33.32 -39.55
C THR A 374 -7.43 33.90 -38.61
N SER A 375 -8.57 33.24 -38.50
CA SER A 375 -9.76 33.61 -37.71
C SER A 375 -9.73 33.11 -36.27
N LEU A 376 -8.87 32.14 -35.91
CA LEU A 376 -8.93 31.39 -34.64
C LEU A 376 -7.68 31.54 -33.75
N VAL A 377 -6.86 32.58 -33.94
CA VAL A 377 -5.65 32.85 -33.11
C VAL A 377 -5.82 34.09 -32.24
#